data_AF-A0A1H8A0X9-F1
#
_entry.id   AF-A0A1H8A0X9-F1
#
_cell.length_a   1.000
_cell.length_b   1.000
_cell.length_c   1.000
_cell.angle_alpha   90.00
_cell.angle_beta   90.00
_cell.angle_gamma   90.00
#
_symmetry.space_group_name_H-M   'P 1'
#
loop_
_entity.id
_entity.type
_entity.pdbx_description
1 polymer ?
#
loop_
_entity_poly.entity_id
_entity_poly.type
_entity_poly.pdbx_seq_one_letter_code
_entity_poly.pdbx_strand_id
1 'polypeptide(L)' 'MTSIPDLIGEGRFAEFTLSEGCLLCGGEVSIRATPSGAHSYCPTCHWLSRPRMKVRGEGLELSYSAVANA' A
#
# COMPACT_ATOMS: atom_id res chain seq x y z
N MET A 1 14.34 -10.07 -2.31
CA MET A 1 13.89 -9.53 -3.61
C MET A 1 12.41 -9.78 -3.71
N THR A 2 11.60 -8.78 -3.37
CA THR A 2 10.14 -8.87 -3.45
C THR A 2 9.74 -8.42 -4.85
N SER A 3 9.45 -9.37 -5.73
CA SER A 3 9.03 -9.09 -7.11
C SER A 3 7.69 -8.36 -7.09
N ILE A 4 7.63 -7.17 -7.68
CA ILE A 4 6.39 -6.40 -7.81
C ILE A 4 5.54 -7.10 -8.88
N PRO A 5 4.31 -7.58 -8.56
CA PRO A 5 3.49 -8.28 -9.53
C PRO A 5 3.12 -7.35 -10.69
N ASP A 6 3.10 -7.91 -11.88
CA ASP A 6 2.75 -7.25 -13.13
C ASP A 6 1.32 -6.69 -13.04
N LEU A 7 1.22 -5.38 -12.80
CA LEU A 7 -0.06 -4.66 -12.66
C LEU A 7 -0.69 -4.28 -14.00
N ILE A 8 -0.09 -4.71 -15.12
CA ILE A 8 -0.40 -4.25 -16.48
C ILE A 8 -1.12 -5.36 -17.29
N GLY A 9 -1.05 -6.63 -16.86
CA GLY A 9 -1.82 -7.74 -17.41
C GLY A 9 -3.20 -7.93 -16.77
N GLU A 10 -4.25 -7.94 -17.59
CA GLU A 10 -5.58 -8.55 -17.40
C GLU A 10 -6.06 -8.89 -15.96
N GLY A 11 -6.19 -7.89 -15.08
CA GLY A 11 -7.21 -7.85 -14.00
C GLY A 11 -6.96 -8.72 -12.74
N ARG A 12 -7.14 -8.24 -11.51
CA ARG A 12 -7.93 -7.08 -11.04
C ARG A 12 -7.48 -6.55 -9.68
N PHE A 13 -6.41 -7.08 -9.10
CA PHE A 13 -5.94 -6.68 -7.79
C PHE A 13 -4.50 -7.19 -7.58
N ALA A 14 -3.66 -6.39 -6.93
CA ALA A 14 -2.37 -6.85 -6.42
C ALA A 14 -2.39 -6.81 -4.90
N GLU A 15 -1.88 -7.87 -4.29
CA GLU A 15 -1.72 -7.96 -2.85
C GLU A 15 -0.24 -8.14 -2.55
N PHE A 16 0.29 -7.30 -1.68
CA PHE A 16 1.69 -7.37 -1.27
C PHE A 16 1.85 -6.78 0.12
N THR A 17 2.94 -7.14 0.77
CA THR A 17 3.26 -6.71 2.12
C THR A 17 4.53 -5.88 2.09
N LEU A 18 4.51 -4.75 2.81
CA LEU A 18 5.69 -3.92 3.03
C LEU A 18 6.14 -4.13 4.48
N SER A 19 7.35 -4.65 4.67
CA SER A 19 7.89 -4.96 6.00
C SER A 19 8.05 -3.71 6.88
N GLU A 20 8.32 -2.56 6.28
CA GLU A 20 8.40 -1.26 6.94
C GLU A 20 7.52 -0.26 6.18
N GLY A 21 6.21 -0.30 6.43
CA GLY A 21 5.26 0.51 5.64
C GLY A 21 4.14 1.17 6.43
N CYS A 22 3.95 0.82 7.70
CA CYS A 22 2.99 1.53 8.55
C CYS A 22 3.55 2.91 8.95
N LEU A 23 2.86 3.99 8.57
CA LEU A 23 3.28 5.34 8.93
C LEU A 23 3.19 5.67 10.43
N LEU A 24 2.41 4.89 11.20
CA LEU A 24 2.22 5.17 12.63
C LEU A 24 3.26 4.45 13.50
N CYS A 25 3.48 3.16 13.26
CA CYS A 25 4.35 2.34 14.11
C CYS A 25 5.62 1.84 13.41
N GLY A 26 5.82 2.15 12.12
CA GLY A 26 6.95 1.67 11.32
C GLY A 26 6.90 0.18 10.98
N GLY A 27 5.86 -0.54 11.45
CA GLY A 27 5.75 -1.98 11.26
C GLY A 27 5.28 -2.41 9.87
N GLU A 28 5.05 -3.71 9.76
CA GLU A 28 4.53 -4.33 8.55
C GLU A 28 3.14 -3.79 8.18
N VAL A 29 2.88 -3.64 6.88
CA VAL A 29 1.56 -3.29 6.35
C VAL A 29 1.22 -4.14 5.13
N SER A 30 0.02 -4.71 5.13
CA SER A 30 -0.54 -5.40 3.97
C SER A 30 -1.23 -4.39 3.07
N ILE A 31 -0.94 -4.43 1.77
CA ILE A 31 -1.51 -3.57 0.74
C ILE A 31 -2.36 -4.40 -0.19
N ARG A 32 -3.61 -3.99 -0.41
CA ARG A 32 -4.47 -4.46 -1.49
C ARG A 32 -4.70 -3.33 -2.48
N ALA A 33 -4.09 -3.43 -3.64
CA ALA A 33 -4.29 -2.55 -4.77
C ALA A 33 -5.43 -3.07 -5.66
N THR A 34 -6.36 -2.19 -6.04
CA THR A 34 -7.45 -2.49 -6.97
C THR A 34 -7.56 -1.35 -8.00
N PRO A 35 -8.29 -1.52 -9.12
CA PRO A 35 -8.62 -0.42 -10.02
C PRO A 35 -9.32 0.76 -9.33
N SER A 36 -10.00 0.52 -8.21
CA SER A 36 -10.70 1.56 -7.42
C SER A 36 -9.79 2.31 -6.43
N GLY A 37 -8.53 1.89 -6.30
CA GLY A 37 -7.56 2.43 -5.36
C GLY A 37 -6.94 1.36 -4.47
N ALA A 38 -6.07 1.79 -3.55
CA ALA A 38 -5.36 0.92 -2.63
C ALA A 38 -5.92 1.03 -1.20
N HIS A 39 -5.91 -0.09 -0.51
CA HIS A 39 -6.19 -0.21 0.92
C HIS A 39 -4.97 -0.78 1.62
N SER A 40 -4.74 -0.34 2.85
CA SER A 40 -3.62 -0.79 3.67
C SER A 40 -4.09 -1.11 5.09
N TYR A 41 -3.52 -2.15 5.69
CA TYR A 41 -3.79 -2.56 7.06
C TYR A 41 -2.50 -2.96 7.78
N CYS A 42 -2.28 -2.41 8.97
CA CYS A 42 -1.18 -2.81 9.85
C CYS A 42 -1.68 -3.77 10.93
N PRO A 43 -1.18 -5.02 11.01
CA PRO A 43 -1.57 -5.95 12.06
C PRO A 43 -1.02 -5.59 13.45
N THR A 44 -0.03 -4.71 13.54
CA THR A 44 0.59 -4.31 14.82
C THR A 44 -0.22 -3.25 15.55
N CYS A 45 -0.59 -2.17 14.85
CA CYS A 45 -1.33 -1.05 15.45
C CYS A 45 -2.78 -0.96 14.97
N HIS A 46 -3.23 -1.90 14.13
CA HIS A 46 -4.57 -1.97 13.55
C HIS A 46 -4.97 -0.74 12.73
N TRP A 47 -3.99 0.02 12.25
CA TRP A 47 -4.26 1.18 11.41
C TRP A 47 -4.72 0.75 10.02
N LEU A 48 -5.93 1.17 9.66
CA LEU A 48 -6.53 0.97 8.35
C LEU A 48 -6.53 2.29 7.58
N SER A 49 -5.97 2.30 6.38
CA SER A 49 -5.94 3.51 5.56
C SER A 49 -6.11 3.24 4.06
N ARG A 50 -6.41 4.31 3.32
CA ARG A 50 -6.64 4.29 1.87
C ARG A 50 -5.56 5.11 1.16
N PRO A 51 -4.34 4.58 0.98
CA PRO A 51 -3.27 5.31 0.32
C PRO A 51 -3.61 5.58 -1.15
N ARG A 52 -3.11 6.70 -1.67
CA ARG A 52 -3.01 6.93 -3.11
C ARG A 52 -1.85 6.09 -3.64
N MET A 53 -2.09 5.38 -4.73
CA MET A 53 -1.08 4.55 -5.38
C MET A 53 -0.79 5.09 -6.76
N LYS A 54 0.49 5.18 -7.11
CA LYS A 54 0.97 5.50 -8.46
C LYS A 54 2.05 4.51 -8.87
N VAL A 55 1.98 4.04 -10.11
CA VAL A 55 3.08 3.29 -10.72
C VAL A 55 4.16 4.29 -11.16
N ARG A 56 5.42 4.04 -10.79
CA ARG A 56 6.57 4.86 -11.20
C ARG A 56 7.72 3.96 -11.66
N GLY A 57 7.97 3.94 -12.97
CA GLY A 57 8.99 3.06 -13.56
C GLY A 57 8.69 1.60 -13.23
N GLU A 58 9.66 0.90 -12.67
CA GLU A 58 9.53 -0.49 -12.20
C GLU A 58 8.98 -0.60 -10.76
N GLY A 59 8.57 0.51 -10.16
CA GLY A 59 8.17 0.61 -8.76
C GLY A 59 6.74 1.10 -8.52
N LEU A 60 6.32 1.04 -7.26
CA LEU A 60 5.06 1.59 -6.76
C LEU A 60 5.34 2.69 -5.73
N GLU A 61 4.70 3.84 -5.91
CA GLU A 61 4.68 4.93 -4.95
C GLU A 61 3.34 4.92 -4.21
N LEU A 62 3.39 4.83 -2.88
CA LEU A 62 2.23 4.97 -2.00
C LEU A 62 2.31 6.29 -1.24
N SER A 63 1.23 7.07 -1.28
CA SER A 63 1.10 8.31 -0.52
C SER A 63 -0.12 8.24 0.40
N TYR A 64 0.09 8.44 1.68
CA TYR A 64 -0.98 8.43 2.67
C TYR A 64 -1.47 9.85 2.94
N SER A 65 -2.77 9.99 3.17
CA SER A 65 -3.34 11.27 3.62
C SER A 65 -3.22 11.32 5.14
N ALA A 66 -2.27 12.07 5.67
CA ALA A 66 -2.22 12.36 7.09
C ALA A 66 -3.09 13.59 7.36
N VAL A 67 -4.29 13.39 7.92
CA VAL A 67 -4.96 14.47 8.64
C VAL A 67 -4.33 14.54 10.03
N ALA A 68 -3.37 15.44 10.19
CA ALA A 68 -2.93 15.86 11.51
C ALA A 68 -4.05 16.75 12.08
N ASN A 69 -4.98 16.16 12.83
CA ASN A 69 -5.82 16.96 13.72
C ASN A 69 -4.92 17.33 14.90
N ALA A 70 -4.40 18.57 14.84
CA ALA A 70 -3.70 19.21 15.96
C ALA A 70 -4.68 19.54 17.10
#